data_AF-A0A1Y3NHD9-F1
#
_entry.id   AF-A0A1Y3NHD9-F1
#
_cell.length_a   1.000
_cell.length_b   1.000
_cell.length_c   1.000
_cell.angle_alpha   90.00
_cell.angle_beta   90.00
_cell.angle_gamma   90.00
#
_symmetry.space_group_name_H-M   'P 1'
#
loop_
_entity.id
_entity.type
_entity.pdbx_description
1 polymer ?
#
loop_
_entity_poly.entity_id
_entity_poly.type
_entity_poly.pdbx_seq_one_letter_code
_entity_poly.pdbx_strand_id
1 'polypeptide(L)'
;DSVISSFIEFINSFRDSNNSSQPQINSPEAIKALEKFKYLKEQISSDSIFQSPDTYTIEKLFRGGAIFLRFWYIEHIPLYTASALPGNKSGVSGTLSIANNIGINKYIDEERIKAAVEIMKFLTSKETQKNYIIKNHVMSAITSLYYEEDVCSMIDCRVVTDAMPMNTMLFENDGYGNDSYLYKTKKYLIDFIMIINIPDTNSYSTWVQSHLHFYMFLMFLIEFIILLSRFLIPLYEIEKVIIPEGKNFNKCNKSSGFGVVVYYIEIVYMLIIQFCILFMSFIEWNLKATSYQIRYEKEEEYQNILKNLKLDAIISSTITNDNNDNYTFEKATYHRLNQEEI
;
A
#
# COMPACT_ATOMS: atom_id res chain seq x y z
N ASP A 1 1.45 3.27 -4.17
CA ASP A 1 2.65 4.11 -3.95
C ASP A 1 3.92 3.55 -4.59
N SER A 2 4.29 2.28 -4.37
CA SER A 2 5.48 1.63 -4.97
C SER A 2 5.65 1.81 -6.49
N VAL A 3 4.57 1.72 -7.27
CA VAL A 3 4.62 1.83 -8.75
C VAL A 3 5.01 3.24 -9.21
N ILE A 4 4.45 4.28 -8.58
CA ILE A 4 4.76 5.68 -8.93
C ILE A 4 6.21 6.00 -8.60
N SER A 5 6.67 5.58 -7.43
CA SER A 5 8.07 5.76 -7.00
C SER A 5 9.04 5.09 -7.97
N SER A 6 8.75 3.86 -8.42
CA SER A 6 9.58 3.12 -9.37
C SER A 6 9.64 3.81 -10.74
N PHE A 7 8.53 4.40 -11.18
CA PHE A 7 8.47 5.12 -12.43
C PHE A 7 9.25 6.43 -12.38
N ILE A 8 9.09 7.20 -11.30
CA ILE A 8 9.84 8.44 -11.08
C ILE A 8 11.34 8.14 -10.98
N GLU A 9 11.72 7.07 -10.29
CA GLU A 9 13.10 6.57 -10.18
C GLU A 9 13.69 6.24 -11.56
N PHE A 10 12.90 5.58 -12.42
CA PHE A 10 13.33 5.25 -13.77
C PHE A 10 13.52 6.50 -14.63
N ILE A 11 12.60 7.47 -14.58
CA ILE A 11 12.74 8.77 -15.27
C ILE A 11 13.96 9.54 -14.72
N ASN A 12 14.13 9.58 -13.40
CA ASN A 12 15.26 10.22 -12.73
C ASN A 12 16.60 9.65 -13.20
N SER A 13 16.64 8.36 -13.58
CA SER A 13 17.82 7.68 -14.11
C SER A 13 18.30 8.22 -15.47
N PHE A 14 17.46 8.99 -16.18
CA PHE A 14 17.75 9.58 -17.49
C PHE A 14 18.24 11.04 -17.40
N ARG A 15 18.43 11.58 -16.20
CA ARG A 15 19.03 12.90 -16.00
C ARG A 15 20.48 12.96 -16.47
N ASP A 16 20.97 14.17 -16.71
CA ASP A 16 22.30 14.36 -17.28
C ASP A 16 23.47 13.98 -16.35
N SER A 17 23.32 14.25 -15.06
CA SER A 17 24.31 13.96 -14.00
C SER A 17 23.61 13.75 -12.66
N ASN A 18 24.28 13.17 -11.65
CA ASN A 18 23.65 13.00 -10.34
C ASN A 18 23.22 14.34 -9.69
N ASN A 19 23.89 15.45 -10.02
CA ASN A 19 23.57 16.79 -9.53
C ASN A 19 22.47 17.51 -10.33
N SER A 20 22.02 16.94 -11.45
CA SER A 20 20.96 17.52 -12.27
C SER A 20 19.60 17.38 -11.57
N SER A 21 18.69 18.34 -11.79
CA SER A 21 17.31 18.22 -11.33
C SER A 21 16.63 16.99 -11.94
N GLN A 22 15.60 16.49 -11.26
CA GLN A 22 14.76 15.43 -11.80
C GLN A 22 14.15 15.88 -13.15
N PRO A 23 14.15 15.04 -14.20
CA PRO A 23 13.50 15.39 -15.46
C PRO A 23 12.00 15.60 -15.27
N GLN A 24 11.45 16.59 -15.99
CA GLN A 24 10.00 16.78 -16.07
C GLN A 24 9.35 15.65 -16.87
N ILE A 25 8.11 15.29 -16.55
CA ILE A 25 7.42 14.13 -17.14
C ILE A 25 7.23 14.27 -18.66
N ASN A 26 7.15 15.50 -19.18
CA ASN A 26 7.01 15.81 -20.60
C ASN A 26 8.36 16.14 -21.27
N SER A 27 9.49 15.94 -20.60
CA SER A 27 10.81 16.25 -21.17
C SER A 27 11.28 15.16 -22.14
N PRO A 28 12.20 15.49 -23.06
CA PRO A 28 12.82 14.49 -23.95
C PRO A 28 13.51 13.33 -23.18
N GLU A 29 14.05 13.60 -22.00
CA GLU A 29 14.68 12.60 -21.13
C GLU A 29 13.65 11.63 -20.57
N ALA A 30 12.49 12.14 -20.15
CA ALA A 30 11.38 11.29 -19.72
C ALA A 30 10.89 10.40 -20.87
N ILE A 31 10.72 10.94 -22.09
CA ILE A 31 10.34 10.14 -23.26
C ILE A 31 11.33 8.99 -23.50
N LYS A 32 12.64 9.29 -23.49
CA LYS A 32 13.70 8.26 -23.63
C LYS A 32 13.65 7.22 -22.51
N ALA A 33 13.36 7.65 -21.28
CA ALA A 33 13.17 6.74 -20.16
C ALA A 33 12.00 5.78 -20.43
N LEU A 34 10.88 6.29 -20.88
CA LEU A 34 9.69 5.49 -21.18
C LEU A 34 9.90 4.50 -22.33
N GLU A 35 10.58 4.93 -23.39
CA GLU A 35 10.95 4.05 -24.51
C GLU A 35 11.86 2.91 -24.01
N LYS A 36 12.86 3.24 -23.18
CA LYS A 36 13.75 2.22 -22.63
C LYS A 36 13.02 1.29 -21.67
N PHE A 37 12.11 1.82 -20.86
CA PHE A 37 11.30 1.04 -19.95
C PHE A 37 10.42 0.02 -20.71
N LYS A 38 9.76 0.48 -21.79
CA LYS A 38 9.01 -0.39 -22.72
C LYS A 38 9.91 -1.48 -23.32
N TYR A 39 11.09 -1.11 -23.80
CA TYR A 39 12.07 -2.07 -24.31
C TYR A 39 12.46 -3.13 -23.25
N LEU A 40 12.73 -2.73 -22.01
CA LEU A 40 13.07 -3.67 -20.93
C LEU A 40 11.92 -4.63 -20.64
N LYS A 41 10.68 -4.11 -20.61
CA LYS A 41 9.48 -4.92 -20.45
C LYS A 41 9.34 -5.97 -21.56
N GLU A 42 9.49 -5.56 -22.82
CA GLU A 42 9.22 -6.42 -23.98
C GLU A 42 10.35 -7.40 -24.31
N GLN A 43 11.60 -7.02 -24.03
CA GLN A 43 12.77 -7.79 -24.50
C GLN A 43 13.51 -8.53 -23.38
N ILE A 44 13.42 -8.06 -22.13
CA ILE A 44 14.19 -8.62 -21.01
C ILE A 44 13.29 -9.28 -19.97
N SER A 45 12.17 -8.65 -19.64
CA SER A 45 11.18 -9.20 -18.72
C SER A 45 10.10 -9.99 -19.47
N SER A 46 9.34 -10.80 -18.75
CA SER A 46 8.02 -11.24 -19.20
C SER A 46 6.94 -10.36 -18.56
N ASP A 47 5.75 -10.30 -19.16
CA ASP A 47 4.59 -9.64 -18.54
C ASP A 47 4.33 -10.17 -17.12
N SER A 48 4.49 -11.49 -16.93
CA SER A 48 4.28 -12.12 -15.62
C SER A 48 5.27 -11.64 -14.56
N ILE A 49 6.55 -11.47 -14.91
CA ILE A 49 7.58 -10.96 -14.00
C ILE A 49 7.35 -9.48 -13.72
N PHE A 50 6.99 -8.72 -14.76
CA PHE A 50 6.78 -7.28 -14.66
C PHE A 50 5.58 -6.92 -13.76
N GLN A 51 4.54 -7.75 -13.77
CA GLN A 51 3.34 -7.61 -12.94
C GLN A 51 3.44 -8.36 -11.60
N SER A 52 4.58 -8.96 -11.30
CA SER A 52 4.74 -9.72 -10.06
C SER A 52 4.71 -8.79 -8.84
N PRO A 53 4.03 -9.19 -7.74
CA PRO A 53 3.99 -8.42 -6.51
C PRO A 53 5.37 -8.38 -5.84
N ASP A 54 5.55 -7.43 -4.91
CA ASP A 54 6.77 -7.29 -4.11
C ASP A 54 7.18 -8.59 -3.41
N THR A 55 6.22 -9.44 -3.02
CA THR A 55 6.47 -10.74 -2.39
C THR A 55 7.26 -11.70 -3.28
N TYR A 56 7.07 -11.65 -4.60
CA TYR A 56 7.85 -12.44 -5.56
C TYR A 56 9.32 -11.98 -5.56
N THR A 57 9.56 -10.68 -5.58
CA THR A 57 10.91 -10.10 -5.52
C THR A 57 11.61 -10.47 -4.21
N ILE A 58 10.90 -10.37 -3.08
CA ILE A 58 11.40 -10.81 -1.76
C ILE A 58 11.74 -12.30 -1.80
N GLU A 59 10.87 -13.15 -2.35
CA GLU A 59 11.15 -14.58 -2.49
C GLU A 59 12.47 -14.80 -3.26
N LYS A 60 12.66 -14.13 -4.41
CA LYS A 60 13.89 -14.25 -5.19
C LYS A 60 15.12 -13.71 -4.47
N LEU A 61 14.96 -12.67 -3.66
CA LEU A 61 16.05 -12.11 -2.86
C LEU A 61 16.55 -13.11 -1.80
N PHE A 62 15.65 -13.87 -1.17
CA PHE A 62 16.01 -14.85 -0.13
C PHE A 62 16.22 -16.28 -0.63
N ARG A 63 15.73 -16.63 -1.82
CA ARG A 63 15.87 -17.99 -2.38
C ARG A 63 16.79 -18.07 -3.60
N GLY A 64 17.25 -16.94 -4.11
CA GLY A 64 18.00 -16.89 -5.36
C GLY A 64 17.09 -17.00 -6.59
N GLY A 65 17.70 -17.25 -7.74
CA GLY A 65 16.98 -17.49 -9.01
C GLY A 65 16.64 -16.23 -9.80
N ALA A 66 17.30 -15.11 -9.51
CA ALA A 66 17.31 -13.93 -10.36
C ALA A 66 18.75 -13.52 -10.69
N ILE A 67 18.94 -12.85 -11.83
CA ILE A 67 20.24 -12.23 -12.19
C ILE A 67 20.29 -10.81 -11.62
N PHE A 68 19.20 -10.06 -11.77
CA PHE A 68 19.03 -8.72 -11.23
C PHE A 68 17.69 -8.63 -10.50
N LEU A 69 17.69 -7.92 -9.38
CA LEU A 69 16.51 -7.61 -8.58
C LEU A 69 16.53 -6.12 -8.25
N ARG A 70 15.35 -5.50 -8.25
CA ARG A 70 15.14 -4.14 -7.75
C ARG A 70 14.19 -4.21 -6.58
N PHE A 71 14.66 -3.77 -5.42
CA PHE A 71 13.84 -3.71 -4.22
C PHE A 71 14.33 -2.61 -3.28
N TRP A 72 13.55 -2.31 -2.24
CA TRP A 72 14.02 -1.49 -1.14
C TRP A 72 15.28 -2.11 -0.52
N TYR A 73 16.21 -1.26 -0.08
CA TYR A 73 17.36 -1.75 0.64
C TYR A 73 16.90 -2.37 1.96
N ILE A 74 17.11 -3.68 2.09
CA ILE A 74 16.86 -4.45 3.30
C ILE A 74 18.07 -5.35 3.56
N GLU A 75 18.28 -5.70 4.82
CA GLU A 75 19.25 -6.73 5.17
C GLU A 75 18.84 -8.05 4.49
N HIS A 76 19.76 -8.63 3.74
CA HIS A 76 19.51 -9.81 2.93
C HIS A 76 20.68 -10.78 3.02
N ILE A 77 20.41 -12.04 2.69
CA ILE A 77 21.46 -13.05 2.63
C ILE A 77 22.49 -12.67 1.55
N PRO A 78 23.78 -13.00 1.74
CA PRO A 78 24.87 -12.61 0.84
C PRO A 78 24.88 -13.42 -0.48
N LEU A 79 23.70 -13.78 -1.01
CA LEU A 79 23.54 -14.33 -2.36
C LEU A 79 23.59 -13.23 -3.43
N TYR A 80 23.22 -12.01 -3.08
CA TYR A 80 23.20 -10.86 -3.97
C TYR A 80 24.13 -9.78 -3.45
N THR A 81 24.68 -9.00 -4.38
CA THR A 81 25.40 -7.76 -4.08
C THR A 81 24.46 -6.60 -4.37
N ALA A 82 24.30 -5.71 -3.41
CA ALA A 82 23.52 -4.49 -3.59
C ALA A 82 24.34 -3.42 -4.32
N SER A 83 23.67 -2.61 -5.12
CA SER A 83 24.27 -1.43 -5.74
C SER A 83 23.24 -0.31 -5.81
N ALA A 84 23.71 0.92 -6.02
CA ALA A 84 22.83 1.98 -6.46
C ALA A 84 22.19 1.60 -7.81
N LEU A 85 20.98 2.09 -8.07
CA LEU A 85 20.29 1.82 -9.33
C LEU A 85 21.02 2.50 -10.49
N PRO A 86 21.24 1.80 -11.61
CA PRO A 86 21.95 2.36 -12.74
C PRO A 86 21.13 3.46 -13.44
N GLY A 87 21.83 4.43 -14.00
CA GLY A 87 21.28 5.45 -14.89
C GLY A 87 21.64 5.21 -16.35
N ASN A 88 21.07 6.06 -17.21
CA ASN A 88 21.28 6.01 -18.66
C ASN A 88 22.74 6.34 -19.07
N LYS A 89 23.49 7.03 -18.21
CA LYS A 89 24.91 7.37 -18.42
C LYS A 89 25.77 6.78 -17.31
N SER A 90 27.01 6.44 -17.63
CA SER A 90 27.99 5.97 -16.65
C SER A 90 28.15 6.99 -15.51
N GLY A 91 28.13 6.53 -14.26
CA GLY A 91 28.22 7.37 -13.07
C GLY A 91 26.92 8.10 -12.69
N VAL A 92 25.84 7.96 -13.48
CA VAL A 92 24.51 8.45 -13.10
C VAL A 92 23.73 7.33 -12.42
N SER A 93 23.09 7.62 -11.30
CA SER A 93 22.24 6.67 -10.57
C SER A 93 20.78 7.09 -10.61
N GLY A 94 19.88 6.14 -10.89
CA GLY A 94 18.43 6.37 -10.80
C GLY A 94 17.89 6.48 -9.38
N THR A 95 18.68 6.04 -8.38
CA THR A 95 18.25 5.88 -6.97
C THR A 95 17.56 7.12 -6.42
N LEU A 96 16.42 6.88 -5.78
CA LEU A 96 15.72 7.88 -4.98
C LEU A 96 15.78 7.49 -3.51
N SER A 97 15.99 8.47 -2.64
CA SER A 97 15.90 8.28 -1.20
C SER A 97 14.54 8.76 -0.69
N ILE A 98 13.92 7.96 0.17
CA ILE A 98 12.80 8.42 1.00
C ILE A 98 13.35 8.63 2.41
N ALA A 99 13.38 9.88 2.84
CA ALA A 99 13.84 10.25 4.17
C ALA A 99 12.67 10.38 5.13
N ASN A 100 12.88 9.94 6.37
CA ASN A 100 12.02 10.31 7.49
C ASN A 100 12.48 11.66 8.02
N ASN A 101 11.59 12.65 7.98
CA ASN A 101 11.88 14.00 8.47
C ASN A 101 11.23 14.23 9.84
N ILE A 102 11.87 15.04 10.67
CA ILE A 102 11.35 15.46 11.96
C ILE A 102 10.94 16.93 11.84
N GLY A 103 9.68 17.23 12.15
CA GLY A 103 9.15 18.60 12.17
C GLY A 103 8.85 19.07 13.59
N ILE A 104 9.08 20.35 13.86
CA ILE A 104 8.66 20.98 15.12
C ILE A 104 7.32 21.68 14.88
N ASN A 105 6.34 21.40 15.72
CA ASN A 105 5.04 22.07 15.64
C ASN A 105 5.21 23.56 15.96
N LYS A 106 4.88 24.44 15.01
CA LYS A 106 5.00 25.90 15.17
C LYS A 106 4.01 26.52 16.16
N TYR A 107 3.02 25.76 16.63
CA TYR A 107 1.95 26.25 17.50
C TYR A 107 2.17 25.94 19.00
N ILE A 108 3.34 25.42 19.38
CA ILE A 108 3.71 25.23 20.79
C ILE A 108 4.43 26.48 21.32
N ASP A 109 4.52 26.62 22.65
CA ASP A 109 5.20 27.75 23.27
C ASP A 109 6.72 27.75 22.99
N GLU A 110 7.33 28.93 23.12
CA GLU A 110 8.74 29.15 22.75
C GLU A 110 9.71 28.28 23.56
N GLU A 111 9.40 28.00 24.83
CA GLU A 111 10.22 27.13 25.68
C GLU A 111 10.22 25.70 25.14
N ARG A 112 9.06 25.18 24.75
CA ARG A 112 8.95 23.86 24.10
C ARG A 112 9.60 23.81 22.73
N ILE A 113 9.54 24.90 21.95
CA ILE A 113 10.29 24.98 20.68
C ILE A 113 11.79 24.85 20.95
N LYS A 114 12.33 25.60 21.93
CA LYS A 114 13.76 25.53 22.30
C LYS A 114 14.15 24.12 22.76
N ALA A 115 13.34 23.49 23.62
CA ALA A 115 13.58 22.12 24.05
C ALA A 115 13.53 21.11 22.88
N ALA A 116 12.57 21.25 21.97
CA ALA A 116 12.45 20.39 20.79
C ALA A 116 13.64 20.55 19.83
N VAL A 117 14.17 21.77 19.68
CA VAL A 117 15.40 22.03 18.89
C VAL A 117 16.60 21.31 19.49
N GLU A 118 16.77 21.32 20.81
CA GLU A 118 17.88 20.60 21.46
C GLU A 118 17.77 19.08 21.28
N ILE A 119 16.56 18.52 21.41
CA ILE A 119 16.31 17.11 21.10
C ILE A 119 16.63 16.80 19.64
N MET A 120 16.18 17.65 18.71
CA MET A 120 16.45 17.46 17.28
C MET A 120 17.95 17.51 16.97
N LYS A 121 18.71 18.44 17.56
CA LYS A 121 20.17 18.49 17.42
C LYS A 121 20.83 17.20 17.91
N PHE A 122 20.38 16.69 19.05
CA PHE A 122 20.89 15.43 19.58
C PHE A 122 20.59 14.24 18.66
N LEU A 123 19.35 14.10 18.20
CA LEU A 123 18.90 13.01 17.31
C LEU A 123 19.59 13.05 15.95
N THR A 124 19.81 14.24 15.41
CA THR A 124 20.45 14.46 14.11
C THR A 124 21.98 14.66 14.21
N SER A 125 22.55 14.52 15.40
CA SER A 125 24.00 14.60 15.57
C SER A 125 24.70 13.43 14.86
N LYS A 126 25.91 13.70 14.35
CA LYS A 126 26.71 12.70 13.64
C LYS A 126 26.97 11.46 14.49
N GLU A 127 27.25 11.64 15.78
CA GLU A 127 27.48 10.55 16.73
C GLU A 127 26.23 9.69 16.97
N THR A 128 25.07 10.33 17.20
CA THR A 128 23.80 9.59 17.36
C THR A 128 23.45 8.83 16.10
N GLN A 129 23.53 9.47 14.93
CA GLN A 129 23.24 8.83 13.64
C GLN A 129 24.20 7.67 13.34
N LYS A 130 25.50 7.83 13.64
CA LYS A 130 26.49 6.75 13.55
C LYS A 130 26.11 5.56 14.42
N ASN A 131 25.73 5.83 15.67
CA ASN A 131 25.30 4.80 16.60
C ASN A 131 24.05 4.05 16.11
N TYR A 132 23.10 4.73 15.46
CA TYR A 132 21.93 4.09 14.84
C TYR A 132 22.32 3.20 13.65
N ILE A 133 23.26 3.63 12.80
CA ILE A 133 23.76 2.76 11.72
C ILE A 133 24.37 1.49 12.30
N ILE A 134 25.30 1.63 13.24
CA ILE A 134 26.06 0.50 13.80
C ILE A 134 25.17 -0.46 14.58
N LYS A 135 24.20 0.03 15.36
CA LYS A 135 23.36 -0.81 16.25
C LYS A 135 22.11 -1.36 15.58
N ASN A 136 21.54 -0.61 14.64
CA ASN A 136 20.22 -0.90 14.08
C ASN A 136 20.24 -1.11 12.56
N HIS A 137 21.39 -0.99 11.90
CA HIS A 137 21.54 -1.08 10.45
C HIS A 137 20.62 -0.12 9.68
N VAL A 138 20.29 1.03 10.28
CA VAL A 138 19.45 2.07 9.67
C VAL A 138 20.33 3.08 8.93
N MET A 139 19.99 3.42 7.69
CA MET A 139 20.71 4.44 6.92
C MET A 139 20.48 5.85 7.47
N SER A 140 21.54 6.66 7.48
CA SER A 140 21.50 8.08 7.79
C SER A 140 21.57 8.96 6.53
N ALA A 141 20.99 10.15 6.59
CA ALA A 141 21.18 11.18 5.56
C ALA A 141 22.55 11.89 5.65
N ILE A 142 23.33 11.65 6.72
CA ILE A 142 24.65 12.28 6.89
C ILE A 142 25.68 11.55 6.03
N THR A 143 25.99 12.12 4.87
CA THR A 143 26.85 11.50 3.86
C THR A 143 28.27 11.22 4.36
N SER A 144 28.80 12.08 5.23
CA SER A 144 30.16 11.92 5.78
C SER A 144 30.36 10.65 6.61
N LEU A 145 29.29 10.02 7.09
CA LEU A 145 29.37 8.76 7.85
C LEU A 145 29.79 7.57 6.98
N TYR A 146 29.47 7.60 5.68
CA TYR A 146 29.76 6.50 4.75
C TYR A 146 31.20 6.50 4.22
N TYR A 147 32.07 7.35 4.78
CA TYR A 147 33.51 7.35 4.56
C TYR A 147 34.28 6.90 5.82
N GLU A 148 33.57 6.54 6.90
CA GLU A 148 34.17 6.07 8.14
C GLU A 148 34.28 4.54 8.11
N GLU A 149 35.48 4.03 8.40
CA GLU A 149 35.80 2.60 8.28
C GLU A 149 34.93 1.72 9.18
N ASP A 150 34.66 2.16 10.40
CA ASP A 150 33.83 1.42 11.35
C ASP A 150 32.35 1.36 10.92
N VAL A 151 31.83 2.41 10.27
CA VAL A 151 30.49 2.38 9.66
C VAL A 151 30.45 1.39 8.50
N CYS A 152 31.43 1.45 7.59
CA CYS A 152 31.47 0.59 6.40
C CYS A 152 31.87 -0.85 6.70
N SER A 153 32.38 -1.13 7.89
CA SER A 153 32.55 -2.50 8.39
C SER A 153 31.23 -3.17 8.77
N MET A 154 30.18 -2.38 9.06
CA MET A 154 28.87 -2.87 9.49
C MET A 154 27.83 -2.91 8.36
N ILE A 155 27.92 -1.99 7.39
CA ILE A 155 26.99 -1.89 6.27
C ILE A 155 27.71 -1.70 4.94
N ASP A 156 27.07 -2.05 3.82
CA ASP A 156 27.61 -1.78 2.49
C ASP A 156 27.45 -0.29 2.13
N CYS A 157 28.46 0.51 2.51
CA CYS A 157 28.51 1.93 2.21
C CYS A 157 28.46 2.24 0.70
N ARG A 158 28.88 1.30 -0.17
CA ARG A 158 28.94 1.57 -1.61
C ARG A 158 27.57 1.86 -2.20
N VAL A 159 26.54 1.17 -1.69
CA VAL A 159 25.14 1.40 -2.08
C VAL A 159 24.75 2.86 -1.92
N VAL A 160 25.23 3.49 -0.84
CA VAL A 160 24.90 4.88 -0.50
C VAL A 160 25.82 5.84 -1.25
N THR A 161 27.12 5.60 -1.31
CA THR A 161 28.07 6.48 -2.00
C THR A 161 27.83 6.52 -3.50
N ASP A 162 27.48 5.39 -4.11
CA ASP A 162 27.22 5.29 -5.56
C ASP A 162 25.88 5.94 -5.93
N ALA A 163 24.95 6.04 -4.97
CA ALA A 163 23.69 6.75 -5.13
C ALA A 163 23.82 8.28 -4.98
N MET A 164 24.97 8.78 -4.53
CA MET A 164 25.11 10.19 -4.17
C MET A 164 25.33 11.16 -5.35
N PRO A 165 24.79 12.39 -5.24
CA PRO A 165 23.78 12.80 -4.27
C PRO A 165 22.45 12.02 -4.44
N MET A 166 21.90 11.58 -3.30
CA MET A 166 20.57 10.99 -3.28
C MET A 166 19.55 12.05 -3.66
N ASN A 167 18.76 11.79 -4.70
CA ASN A 167 17.69 12.69 -5.07
C ASN A 167 16.42 12.33 -4.27
N THR A 168 15.72 13.34 -3.79
CA THR A 168 14.42 13.16 -3.13
C THR A 168 13.33 13.39 -4.17
N MET A 169 12.22 12.65 -4.06
CA MET A 169 11.03 12.99 -4.86
C MET A 169 10.57 14.40 -4.50
N LEU A 170 10.81 15.34 -5.41
CA LEU A 170 10.34 16.71 -5.26
C LEU A 170 8.85 16.73 -5.61
N PHE A 171 8.01 16.89 -4.61
CA PHE A 171 6.63 17.30 -4.81
C PHE A 171 6.63 18.83 -4.89
N GLU A 172 6.35 19.39 -6.06
CA GLU A 172 6.12 20.84 -6.18
C GLU A 172 4.92 21.20 -5.30
N ASN A 173 5.19 21.90 -4.20
CA ASN A 173 4.17 22.54 -3.37
C ASN A 173 3.82 23.87 -4.05
N ASP A 174 2.92 23.84 -5.03
CA ASP A 174 2.40 25.04 -5.69
C ASP A 174 1.31 25.76 -4.87
N GLY A 175 1.22 25.46 -3.56
CA GLY A 175 0.21 26.03 -2.66
C GLY A 175 -1.18 25.40 -2.83
N TYR A 176 -1.40 24.63 -3.91
CA TYR A 176 -2.40 23.58 -3.97
C TYR A 176 -1.70 22.28 -3.55
N GLY A 177 -2.37 21.47 -2.72
CA GLY A 177 -1.71 20.34 -2.05
C GLY A 177 -0.92 19.41 -2.98
N ASN A 178 0.09 18.73 -2.40
CA ASN A 178 0.90 17.65 -2.99
C ASN A 178 0.13 16.68 -3.92
N ASP A 179 -1.19 16.59 -3.73
CA ASP A 179 -2.13 15.84 -4.56
C ASP A 179 -2.09 16.21 -6.05
N SER A 180 -1.83 17.46 -6.44
CA SER A 180 -1.90 17.91 -7.85
C SER A 180 -0.83 17.27 -8.75
N TYR A 181 0.45 17.30 -8.34
CA TYR A 181 1.56 16.71 -9.11
C TYR A 181 1.49 15.18 -9.09
N LEU A 182 1.23 14.59 -7.91
CA LEU A 182 1.09 13.14 -7.78
C LEU A 182 -0.09 12.62 -8.62
N TYR A 183 -1.21 13.34 -8.64
CA TYR A 183 -2.38 13.01 -9.45
C TYR A 183 -2.09 13.10 -10.96
N LYS A 184 -1.43 14.17 -11.43
CA LYS A 184 -1.00 14.29 -12.84
C LYS A 184 -0.04 13.17 -13.22
N THR A 185 0.96 12.90 -12.39
CA THR A 185 1.93 11.80 -12.60
C THR A 185 1.23 10.45 -12.65
N LYS A 186 0.33 10.21 -11.71
CA LYS A 186 -0.48 8.99 -11.66
C LYS A 186 -1.36 8.86 -12.90
N LYS A 187 -1.96 9.94 -13.39
CA LYS A 187 -2.73 9.94 -14.63
C LYS A 187 -1.88 9.57 -15.84
N TYR A 188 -0.76 10.26 -16.08
CA TYR A 188 0.13 9.96 -17.21
C TYR A 188 0.71 8.55 -17.13
N LEU A 189 1.02 8.08 -15.92
CA LEU A 189 1.47 6.71 -15.68
C LEU A 189 0.38 5.69 -16.02
N ILE A 190 -0.85 5.93 -15.57
CA ILE A 190 -2.00 5.07 -15.89
C ILE A 190 -2.22 5.06 -17.41
N ASP A 191 -2.20 6.21 -18.08
CA ASP A 191 -2.33 6.31 -19.53
C ASP A 191 -1.22 5.53 -20.25
N PHE A 192 0.03 5.66 -19.81
CA PHE A 192 1.17 4.94 -20.36
C PHE A 192 1.09 3.42 -20.12
N ILE A 193 0.74 2.99 -18.91
CA ILE A 193 0.54 1.58 -18.55
C ILE A 193 -0.60 1.01 -19.38
N MET A 194 -1.71 1.74 -19.55
CA MET A 194 -2.82 1.33 -20.41
C MET A 194 -2.35 1.17 -21.86
N ILE A 195 -1.60 2.12 -22.42
CA ILE A 195 -1.07 2.03 -23.78
C ILE A 195 -0.14 0.82 -23.96
N ILE A 196 0.65 0.46 -22.95
CA ILE A 196 1.62 -0.64 -23.01
C ILE A 196 1.04 -2.01 -22.67
N ASN A 197 -0.07 -2.05 -21.92
CA ASN A 197 -0.70 -3.29 -21.46
C ASN A 197 -1.97 -3.65 -22.22
N ILE A 198 -2.39 -2.91 -23.26
CA ILE A 198 -3.50 -3.36 -24.12
C ILE A 198 -3.11 -4.73 -24.70
N PRO A 199 -3.76 -5.83 -24.27
CA PRO A 199 -3.66 -7.07 -25.00
C PRO A 199 -4.38 -6.84 -26.33
N ASP A 200 -3.84 -7.38 -27.42
CA ASP A 200 -4.44 -7.27 -28.75
C ASP A 200 -5.96 -7.38 -28.69
N THR A 201 -6.63 -6.37 -29.26
CA THR A 201 -8.07 -6.15 -29.15
C THR A 201 -8.86 -7.40 -29.56
N ASN A 202 -9.41 -8.12 -28.59
CA ASN A 202 -10.44 -9.12 -28.85
C ASN A 202 -11.83 -8.42 -28.85
N SER A 203 -12.76 -8.92 -29.65
CA SER A 203 -14.10 -8.31 -29.81
C SER A 203 -14.90 -8.23 -28.51
N TYR A 204 -14.60 -9.10 -27.55
CA TYR A 204 -15.24 -9.15 -26.24
C TYR A 204 -14.79 -7.99 -25.34
N SER A 205 -13.50 -7.66 -25.33
CA SER A 205 -12.92 -6.56 -24.55
C SER A 205 -13.47 -5.20 -25.00
N THR A 206 -13.64 -5.00 -26.31
CA THR A 206 -14.22 -3.76 -26.86
C THR A 206 -15.72 -3.62 -26.52
N TRP A 207 -16.44 -4.75 -26.48
CA TRP A 207 -17.84 -4.77 -26.08
C TRP A 207 -18.01 -4.47 -24.58
N VAL A 208 -17.17 -5.07 -23.72
CA VAL A 208 -17.18 -4.79 -22.27
C VAL A 208 -16.82 -3.32 -21.99
N GLN A 209 -15.81 -2.76 -22.66
CA GLN A 209 -15.43 -1.36 -22.50
C GLN A 209 -16.56 -0.38 -22.88
N SER A 210 -17.31 -0.66 -23.95
CA SER A 210 -18.42 0.20 -24.37
C SER A 210 -19.65 0.13 -23.45
N HIS A 211 -19.79 -0.92 -22.64
CA HIS A 211 -20.90 -1.12 -21.72
C HIS A 211 -20.49 -1.06 -20.24
N LEU A 212 -19.23 -0.73 -19.95
CA LEU A 212 -18.66 -0.73 -18.60
C LEU A 212 -19.44 0.16 -17.63
N HIS A 213 -19.76 1.39 -18.04
CA HIS A 213 -20.51 2.33 -17.20
C HIS A 213 -21.92 1.84 -16.87
N PHE A 214 -22.56 1.17 -17.82
CA PHE A 214 -23.88 0.57 -17.59
C PHE A 214 -23.80 -0.60 -16.60
N TYR A 215 -22.79 -1.46 -16.73
CA TYR A 215 -22.56 -2.55 -15.78
C TYR A 215 -22.24 -2.04 -14.37
N MET A 216 -21.34 -1.05 -14.26
CA MET A 216 -21.03 -0.43 -12.97
C MET A 216 -22.27 0.20 -12.33
N PHE A 217 -23.07 0.93 -13.11
CA PHE A 217 -24.33 1.50 -12.62
C PHE A 217 -25.30 0.41 -12.12
N LEU A 218 -25.44 -0.69 -12.86
CA LEU A 218 -26.29 -1.81 -12.47
C LEU A 218 -25.81 -2.46 -11.17
N MET A 219 -24.51 -2.67 -11.02
CA MET A 219 -23.91 -3.23 -9.79
C MET A 219 -24.15 -2.32 -8.59
N PHE A 220 -23.89 -1.01 -8.73
CA PHE A 220 -24.18 -0.03 -7.67
C PHE A 220 -25.66 0.01 -7.30
N LEU A 221 -26.56 -0.11 -8.29
CA LEU A 221 -28.00 -0.16 -8.03
C LEU A 221 -28.39 -1.40 -7.21
N ILE A 222 -27.81 -2.56 -7.53
CA ILE A 222 -28.08 -3.81 -6.78
C ILE A 222 -27.54 -3.70 -5.34
N GLU A 223 -26.32 -3.19 -5.16
CA GLU A 223 -25.75 -2.95 -3.83
C GLU A 223 -26.60 -1.99 -3.00
N PHE A 224 -27.09 -0.91 -3.63
CA PHE A 224 -27.99 0.03 -2.98
C PHE A 224 -29.29 -0.65 -2.53
N ILE A 225 -29.88 -1.51 -3.36
CA ILE A 225 -31.08 -2.28 -3.01
C ILE A 225 -30.82 -3.21 -1.82
N ILE A 226 -29.66 -3.89 -1.78
CA ILE A 226 -29.27 -4.77 -0.67
C ILE A 226 -29.05 -3.97 0.61
N LEU A 227 -28.45 -2.79 0.53
CA LEU A 227 -28.31 -1.91 1.70
C LEU A 227 -29.67 -1.43 2.21
N LEU A 228 -30.60 -1.13 1.31
CA LEU A 228 -31.95 -0.74 1.66
C LEU A 228 -32.74 -1.90 2.31
N SER A 229 -32.58 -3.14 1.83
CA SER A 229 -33.25 -4.30 2.43
C SER A 229 -32.78 -4.56 3.86
N ARG A 230 -31.49 -4.37 4.15
CA ARG A 230 -30.93 -4.48 5.51
C ARG A 230 -31.52 -3.46 6.47
N PHE A 231 -31.77 -2.24 5.98
CA PHE A 231 -32.35 -1.19 6.80
C PHE A 231 -33.83 -1.44 7.11
N LEU A 232 -34.59 -1.93 6.12
CA LEU A 232 -36.03 -2.15 6.26
C LEU A 232 -36.38 -3.45 7.00
N ILE A 233 -35.50 -4.45 6.98
CA ILE A 233 -35.77 -5.79 7.52
C ILE A 233 -34.68 -6.14 8.55
N PRO A 234 -34.83 -5.71 9.82
CA PRO A 234 -33.84 -5.99 10.85
C PRO A 234 -33.78 -7.48 11.16
N LEU A 235 -32.56 -8.03 11.20
CA LEU A 235 -32.30 -9.43 11.53
C LEU A 235 -32.56 -9.77 13.02
N TYR A 236 -32.56 -8.75 13.86
CA TYR A 236 -32.65 -8.87 15.31
C TYR A 236 -33.83 -8.07 15.84
N GLU A 237 -34.63 -8.72 16.69
CA GLU A 237 -35.67 -8.07 17.48
C GLU A 237 -35.09 -7.74 18.86
N ILE A 238 -35.44 -6.55 19.37
CA ILE A 238 -34.98 -6.11 20.69
C ILE A 238 -35.99 -6.54 21.75
N GLU A 239 -35.57 -7.46 22.61
CA GLU A 239 -36.34 -7.92 23.77
C GLU A 239 -35.84 -7.21 25.03
N LYS A 240 -36.75 -6.58 25.77
CA LYS A 240 -36.43 -5.96 27.07
C LYS A 240 -36.47 -7.02 28.16
N VAL A 241 -35.32 -7.29 28.77
CA VAL A 241 -35.23 -8.18 29.93
C VAL A 241 -35.34 -7.34 31.19
N ILE A 242 -36.41 -7.58 31.95
CA ILE A 242 -36.69 -6.89 33.21
C ILE A 242 -36.31 -7.83 34.35
N ILE A 243 -35.39 -7.38 35.21
CA ILE A 243 -34.94 -8.16 36.37
C ILE A 243 -35.42 -7.45 37.64
N PRO A 244 -36.24 -8.09 38.50
CA PRO A 244 -36.62 -7.53 39.79
C PRO A 244 -35.36 -7.27 40.63
N GLU A 245 -35.22 -6.06 41.16
CA GLU A 245 -34.06 -5.61 41.97
C GLU A 245 -32.72 -5.46 41.22
N GLY A 246 -32.72 -5.61 39.89
CA GLY A 246 -31.54 -5.47 39.02
C GLY A 246 -31.62 -4.30 38.03
N LYS A 247 -30.57 -4.11 37.22
CA LYS A 247 -30.59 -3.18 36.09
C LYS A 247 -31.24 -3.86 34.88
N ASN A 248 -32.26 -3.22 34.32
CA ASN A 248 -32.89 -3.66 33.07
C ASN A 248 -31.91 -3.52 31.89
N PHE A 249 -31.96 -4.46 30.95
CA PHE A 249 -31.16 -4.39 29.73
C PHE A 249 -31.93 -4.91 28.52
N ASN A 250 -31.48 -4.48 27.34
CA ASN A 250 -32.00 -4.94 26.06
C ASN A 250 -31.17 -6.14 25.60
N LYS A 251 -31.84 -7.21 25.19
CA LYS A 251 -31.24 -8.36 24.52
C LYS A 251 -31.72 -8.40 23.07
N CYS A 252 -30.79 -8.57 22.14
CA CYS A 252 -31.14 -8.82 20.74
C CYS A 252 -31.41 -10.31 20.56
N ASN A 253 -32.64 -10.67 20.20
CA ASN A 253 -32.97 -12.04 19.81
C ASN A 253 -33.01 -12.12 18.28
N LYS A 254 -32.51 -13.22 17.70
CA LYS A 254 -32.60 -13.42 16.24
C LYS A 254 -34.08 -13.50 15.88
N SER A 255 -34.55 -12.66 14.96
CA SER A 255 -35.93 -12.73 14.48
C SER A 255 -36.14 -14.11 13.85
N SER A 256 -37.20 -14.82 14.21
CA SER A 256 -37.46 -16.19 13.71
C SER A 256 -38.14 -16.21 12.33
N GLY A 257 -38.31 -15.05 11.69
CA GLY A 257 -39.13 -14.88 10.49
C GLY A 257 -38.36 -14.56 9.21
N PHE A 258 -38.97 -13.70 8.40
CA PHE A 258 -38.53 -13.32 7.05
C PHE A 258 -37.11 -12.73 6.98
N GLY A 259 -36.65 -12.04 8.03
CA GLY A 259 -35.30 -11.45 8.08
C GLY A 259 -34.17 -12.47 7.98
N VAL A 260 -34.35 -13.67 8.54
CA VAL A 260 -33.37 -14.76 8.43
C VAL A 260 -33.30 -15.30 7.00
N VAL A 261 -34.44 -15.40 6.32
CA VAL A 261 -34.51 -15.84 4.92
C VAL A 261 -33.79 -14.85 4.00
N VAL A 262 -34.06 -13.55 4.17
CA VAL A 262 -33.39 -12.47 3.41
C VAL A 262 -31.88 -12.49 3.65
N TYR A 263 -31.45 -12.68 4.90
CA TYR A 263 -30.03 -12.79 5.23
C TYR A 263 -29.33 -13.96 4.53
N TYR A 264 -29.94 -15.15 4.48
CA TYR A 264 -29.36 -16.27 3.74
C TYR A 264 -29.33 -16.04 2.22
N ILE A 265 -30.35 -15.38 1.66
CA ILE A 265 -30.35 -14.99 0.25
C ILE A 265 -29.18 -14.05 -0.04
N GLU A 266 -28.89 -13.08 0.84
CA GLU A 266 -27.74 -12.19 0.70
C GLU A 266 -26.41 -12.96 0.73
N ILE A 267 -26.25 -13.93 1.63
CA ILE A 267 -25.05 -14.78 1.67
C ILE A 267 -24.87 -15.53 0.34
N VAL A 268 -25.94 -16.16 -0.16
CA VAL A 268 -25.89 -16.89 -1.43
C VAL A 268 -25.54 -15.96 -2.60
N TYR A 269 -26.11 -14.77 -2.64
CA TYR A 269 -25.79 -13.76 -3.64
C TYR A 269 -24.31 -13.36 -3.61
N MET A 270 -23.74 -13.13 -2.43
CA MET A 270 -22.31 -12.83 -2.27
C MET A 270 -21.42 -13.99 -2.74
N LEU A 271 -21.81 -15.24 -2.45
CA LEU A 271 -21.09 -16.42 -2.93
C LEU A 271 -21.15 -16.56 -4.46
N ILE A 272 -22.28 -16.20 -5.08
CA ILE A 272 -22.42 -16.19 -6.56
C ILE A 272 -21.52 -15.13 -7.17
N ILE A 273 -21.47 -13.91 -6.62
CA ILE A 273 -20.55 -12.87 -7.10
C ILE A 273 -19.12 -13.38 -7.00
N GLN A 274 -18.73 -13.95 -5.85
CA GLN A 274 -17.38 -14.46 -5.68
C GLN A 274 -17.08 -15.55 -6.71
N PHE A 275 -18.00 -16.48 -6.94
CA PHE A 275 -17.85 -17.49 -7.98
C PHE A 275 -17.73 -16.87 -9.39
N CYS A 276 -18.52 -15.85 -9.73
CA CYS A 276 -18.43 -15.14 -11.01
C CYS A 276 -17.08 -14.44 -11.16
N ILE A 277 -16.58 -13.78 -10.12
CA ILE A 277 -15.24 -13.17 -10.12
C ILE A 277 -14.18 -14.26 -10.31
N LEU A 278 -14.28 -15.37 -9.59
CA LEU A 278 -13.37 -16.53 -9.74
C LEU A 278 -13.41 -17.13 -11.14
N PHE A 279 -14.58 -17.20 -11.76
CA PHE A 279 -14.79 -17.74 -13.09
C PHE A 279 -14.29 -16.78 -14.17
N MET A 280 -14.57 -15.48 -14.07
CA MET A 280 -14.02 -14.46 -14.97
C MET A 280 -12.51 -14.37 -14.82
N SER A 281 -12.01 -14.40 -13.59
CA SER A 281 -10.59 -14.57 -13.27
C SER A 281 -10.00 -15.82 -13.90
N PHE A 282 -10.73 -16.93 -13.97
CA PHE A 282 -10.29 -18.17 -14.60
C PHE A 282 -10.31 -18.12 -16.13
N ILE A 283 -11.32 -17.49 -16.73
CA ILE A 283 -11.36 -17.21 -18.18
C ILE A 283 -10.18 -16.29 -18.54
N GLU A 284 -9.95 -15.26 -17.74
CA GLU A 284 -8.77 -14.41 -17.84
C GLU A 284 -7.48 -15.15 -17.50
N TRP A 285 -7.48 -16.17 -16.64
CA TRP A 285 -6.30 -17.03 -16.40
C TRP A 285 -5.89 -17.82 -17.64
N ASN A 286 -6.80 -18.05 -18.60
CA ASN A 286 -6.42 -18.60 -19.90
C ASN A 286 -5.55 -17.61 -20.71
N LEU A 287 -5.51 -16.33 -20.31
CA LEU A 287 -4.47 -15.37 -20.65
C LEU A 287 -3.43 -15.39 -19.51
N LYS A 288 -2.25 -15.94 -19.78
CA LYS A 288 -1.18 -16.23 -18.78
C LYS A 288 -0.80 -15.05 -17.85
N ALA A 289 -1.12 -13.81 -18.19
CA ALA A 289 -0.74 -12.60 -17.47
C ALA A 289 -1.50 -12.39 -16.13
N THR A 290 -2.80 -12.70 -16.05
CA THR A 290 -3.64 -12.30 -14.88
C THR A 290 -3.48 -13.21 -13.65
N SER A 291 -2.78 -14.34 -13.78
CA SER A 291 -2.83 -15.43 -12.79
C SER A 291 -2.08 -15.21 -11.47
N TYR A 292 -1.18 -14.22 -11.42
CA TYR A 292 -0.39 -13.90 -10.24
C TYR A 292 -1.03 -12.82 -9.37
N GLN A 293 -1.60 -11.78 -9.99
CA GLN A 293 -2.20 -10.66 -9.28
C GLN A 293 -3.46 -11.06 -8.50
N ILE A 294 -4.32 -11.88 -9.11
CA ILE A 294 -5.51 -12.46 -8.46
C ILE A 294 -5.13 -13.37 -7.28
N ARG A 295 -3.95 -14.02 -7.33
CA ARG A 295 -3.50 -14.93 -6.26
C ARG A 295 -3.12 -14.15 -5.01
N TYR A 296 -2.49 -12.98 -5.18
CA TYR A 296 -2.14 -12.07 -4.10
C TYR A 296 -3.37 -11.44 -3.44
N GLU A 297 -4.32 -10.93 -4.23
CA GLU A 297 -5.56 -10.35 -3.71
C GLU A 297 -6.39 -11.37 -2.91
N LYS A 298 -6.42 -12.63 -3.37
CA LYS A 298 -7.08 -13.73 -2.64
C LYS A 298 -6.37 -14.11 -1.35
N GLU A 299 -5.05 -14.09 -1.31
CA GLU A 299 -4.28 -14.38 -0.10
C GLU A 299 -4.58 -13.31 0.96
N GLU A 300 -4.61 -12.03 0.59
CA GLU A 300 -4.93 -10.92 1.47
C GLU A 300 -6.38 -10.97 1.97
N GLU A 301 -7.34 -11.26 1.08
CA GLU A 301 -8.75 -11.45 1.45
C GLU A 301 -8.92 -12.65 2.41
N TYR A 302 -8.26 -13.78 2.12
CA TYR A 302 -8.29 -14.97 2.98
C TYR A 302 -7.71 -14.70 4.37
N GLN A 303 -6.59 -13.97 4.47
CA GLN A 303 -6.02 -13.56 5.76
C GLN A 303 -6.96 -12.62 6.53
N ASN A 304 -7.65 -11.71 5.84
CA ASN A 304 -8.65 -10.83 6.45
C ASN A 304 -9.86 -11.61 6.97
N ILE A 305 -10.37 -12.58 6.21
CA ILE A 305 -11.45 -13.48 6.64
C ILE A 305 -11.01 -14.30 7.87
N LEU A 306 -9.80 -14.87 7.85
CA LEU A 306 -9.24 -15.62 8.99
C LEU A 306 -9.09 -14.76 10.24
N LYS A 307 -8.68 -13.50 10.08
CA LYS A 307 -8.58 -12.53 11.17
C LYS A 307 -9.95 -12.21 11.76
N ASN A 308 -10.96 -12.02 10.92
CA ASN A 308 -12.33 -11.76 11.36
C ASN A 308 -12.95 -12.98 12.05
N LEU A 309 -12.75 -14.19 11.54
CA LEU A 309 -13.20 -15.44 12.19
C LEU A 309 -12.53 -15.67 13.55
N LYS A 310 -11.23 -15.35 13.67
CA LYS A 310 -10.53 -15.38 14.97
C LYS A 310 -11.08 -14.34 15.94
N LEU A 311 -11.42 -13.15 15.45
CA LEU A 311 -12.03 -12.09 16.26
C LEU A 311 -13.42 -12.51 16.76
N ASP A 312 -14.25 -13.08 15.90
CA ASP A 312 -15.57 -13.61 16.27
C ASP A 312 -15.50 -14.76 17.28
N ALA A 313 -14.48 -15.63 17.16
CA ALA A 313 -14.22 -16.69 18.12
C ALA A 313 -13.79 -16.15 19.51
N ILE A 314 -12.98 -15.08 19.54
CA ILE A 314 -12.56 -14.40 20.78
C ILE A 314 -13.74 -13.67 21.43
N ILE A 315 -14.58 -13.00 20.65
CA ILE A 315 -15.79 -12.34 21.15
C ILE A 315 -16.74 -13.39 21.73
N SER A 316 -16.90 -14.53 21.06
CA SER A 316 -17.75 -15.63 21.53
C SER A 316 -17.23 -16.30 22.81
N SER A 317 -15.91 -16.43 22.98
CA SER A 317 -15.30 -16.98 24.20
C SER A 317 -15.33 -16.00 25.38
N THR A 318 -15.27 -14.69 25.11
CA THR A 318 -15.38 -13.64 26.14
C THR A 318 -16.82 -13.56 26.66
N ILE A 319 -17.82 -13.65 25.76
CA ILE A 319 -19.24 -13.66 26.13
C ILE A 319 -19.64 -14.91 26.94
N THR A 320 -18.96 -16.05 26.75
CA THR A 320 -19.23 -17.28 27.50
C THR A 320 -18.56 -17.31 28.88
N ASN A 321 -17.43 -16.64 29.05
CA ASN A 321 -16.74 -16.54 30.35
C ASN A 321 -17.35 -15.50 31.30
N ASP A 322 -18.05 -14.48 30.80
CA ASP A 322 -18.72 -13.46 31.63
C ASP A 322 -19.99 -13.94 32.35
N ASN A 323 -20.41 -15.19 32.16
CA ASN A 323 -21.53 -15.77 32.92
C ASN A 323 -21.13 -16.23 34.33
N ASN A 324 -19.86 -16.10 34.75
CA ASN A 324 -19.40 -16.61 36.05
C ASN A 324 -18.66 -15.62 36.97
N ASP A 325 -18.39 -14.37 36.59
CA ASP A 325 -17.71 -13.43 37.49
C ASP A 325 -18.32 -12.02 37.48
N ASN A 326 -18.81 -11.59 38.64
CA ASN A 326 -19.24 -10.22 38.92
C ASN A 326 -18.03 -9.27 38.94
N TYR A 327 -17.68 -8.65 37.82
CA TYR A 327 -16.92 -7.40 37.83
C TYR A 327 -17.46 -6.40 36.81
N THR A 328 -17.83 -5.22 37.32
CA THR A 328 -18.17 -4.02 36.57
C THR A 328 -16.97 -3.54 35.75
N PHE A 329 -17.03 -3.70 34.42
CA PHE A 329 -16.18 -2.95 33.49
C PHE A 329 -16.98 -1.80 32.87
N GLU A 330 -16.51 -0.60 33.13
CA GLU A 330 -17.01 0.65 32.57
C GLU A 330 -16.69 0.66 31.07
N LYS A 331 -17.75 0.67 30.23
CA LYS A 331 -17.64 0.70 28.77
C LYS A 331 -17.01 2.03 28.31
N ALA A 332 -15.79 1.95 27.81
CA ALA A 332 -15.27 2.96 26.88
C ALA A 332 -16.14 2.95 25.61
N THR A 333 -17.00 3.96 25.50
CA THR A 333 -17.90 4.15 24.36
C THR A 333 -17.13 4.90 23.28
N TYR A 334 -16.90 4.23 22.15
CA TYR A 334 -16.37 4.83 20.92
C TYR A 334 -17.47 5.70 20.30
N HIS A 335 -17.56 6.96 20.69
CA HIS A 335 -18.35 7.96 19.97
C HIS A 335 -17.52 8.48 18.79
N ARG A 336 -17.81 8.02 17.57
CA ARG A 336 -17.64 8.86 16.38
C ARG A 336 -18.79 9.86 16.41
N LEU A 337 -18.47 11.13 16.64
CA LEU A 337 -19.35 12.24 16.29
C LEU A 337 -18.74 12.95 15.08
N ASN A 338 -19.64 13.25 14.14
CA ASN A 338 -19.40 13.89 12.87
C ASN A 338 -18.74 15.27 13.03
N GLN A 339 -18.00 15.67 11.99
CA GLN A 339 -17.70 17.07 11.70
C GLN A 339 -19.00 17.87 11.57
N GLU A 340 -19.05 19.07 12.15
CA GLU A 340 -19.51 20.33 11.52
C GLU A 340 -19.45 21.49 12.54
N GLU A 341 -19.08 22.68 12.05
CA GLU A 341 -19.05 24.01 12.69
C GLU A 341 -17.87 24.38 13.63
N ILE A 342 -16.83 25.02 13.07
CA ILE A 342 -16.50 26.47 13.17
C ILE A 342 -15.32 26.78 12.23
#